data_AF-A0A1G2KW70-F1
#
_entry.id   AF-A0A1G2KW70-F1
#
_cell.length_a   1.000
_cell.length_b   1.000
_cell.length_c   1.000
_cell.angle_alpha   90.00
_cell.angle_beta   90.00
_cell.angle_gamma   90.00
#
_symmetry.space_group_name_H-M   'P 1'
#
loop_
_entity.id
_entity.type
_entity.pdbx_description
1 polymer ?
#
loop_
_entity_poly.entity_id
_entity_poly.type
_entity_poly.pdbx_seq_one_letter_code
_entity_poly.pdbx_strand_id
1 'polypeptide(L)'
;MISQFLLYFSPAWAPLVMRVVIGGLLMAHGQQKTGAGFAPFADWLASLGFRPGRFWAAVVLVTELLGGVFLVAGLLTHFTALVIAFQFAVILVWVKPFWRAPLTGNGGWELDLLFFAGALTLLFTGAGAYALDAALFLIFF
;
A
#
# COMPACT_ATOMS: atom_id res chain seq x y z
N MET A 1 -21.06 32.18 -0.85
CA MET A 1 -20.00 32.15 0.19
C MET A 1 -19.99 30.81 0.94
N ILE A 2 -21.13 30.26 1.37
CA ILE A 2 -21.23 28.91 1.99
C ILE A 2 -20.84 27.76 1.03
N SER A 3 -21.10 27.90 -0.27
CA SER A 3 -20.74 26.88 -1.28
C SER A 3 -19.24 26.64 -1.41
N GLN A 4 -18.39 27.66 -1.19
CA GLN A 4 -16.93 27.48 -1.23
C GLN A 4 -16.40 26.80 0.04
N PHE A 5 -17.07 26.94 1.18
CA PHE A 5 -16.72 26.24 2.42
C PHE A 5 -17.00 24.73 2.32
N LEU A 6 -18.07 24.32 1.62
CA LEU A 6 -18.39 22.92 1.38
C LEU A 6 -17.41 22.22 0.42
N LEU A 7 -16.73 22.97 -0.47
CA LEU A 7 -15.66 22.42 -1.31
C LEU A 7 -14.42 22.01 -0.51
N TYR A 8 -14.16 22.65 0.65
CA TYR A 8 -13.07 22.25 1.56
C TYR A 8 -13.32 20.91 2.23
N PHE A 9 -14.58 20.48 2.37
CA PHE A 9 -14.98 19.18 2.90
C PHE A 9 -15.51 18.23 1.82
N SER A 10 -15.04 18.37 0.57
CA SER A 10 -15.37 17.43 -0.48
C SER A 10 -14.94 16.01 -0.08
N PRO A 11 -15.81 14.98 -0.22
CA PRO A 11 -15.43 13.58 0.00
C PRO A 11 -14.21 13.14 -0.82
N ALA A 12 -13.91 13.84 -1.92
CA ALA A 12 -12.75 13.58 -2.77
C ALA A 12 -11.40 13.79 -2.06
N TRP A 13 -11.34 14.53 -0.94
CA TRP A 13 -10.12 14.70 -0.16
C TRP A 13 -9.74 13.44 0.62
N ALA A 14 -10.70 12.60 1.01
CA ALA A 14 -10.42 11.42 1.83
C ALA A 14 -9.52 10.39 1.11
N PRO A 15 -9.79 10.00 -0.16
CA PRO A 15 -8.87 9.14 -0.90
C PRO A 15 -7.52 9.80 -1.16
N LEU A 16 -7.45 11.11 -1.38
CA LEU A 16 -6.17 11.81 -1.57
C LEU A 16 -5.25 11.65 -0.34
N VAL A 17 -5.79 11.95 0.85
CA VAL A 17 -5.01 11.82 2.10
C VAL A 17 -4.56 10.38 2.28
N MET A 18 -5.45 9.41 2.08
CA MET A 18 -5.12 8.00 2.19
C MET A 18 -4.03 7.59 1.18
N ARG A 19 -4.13 8.01 -0.08
CA ARG A 19 -3.15 7.74 -1.13
C ARG A 19 -1.77 8.28 -0.79
N VAL A 20 -1.69 9.54 -0.35
CA VAL A 20 -0.41 10.19 -0.03
C VAL A 20 0.25 9.53 1.17
N VAL A 21 -0.50 9.27 2.24
CA VAL A 21 0.05 8.66 3.46
C VAL A 21 0.45 7.21 3.22
N ILE A 22 -0.45 6.38 2.69
CA ILE A 22 -0.16 4.96 2.42
C ILE A 22 0.96 4.85 1.39
N GLY A 23 0.87 5.58 0.28
CA GLY A 23 1.88 5.54 -0.78
C GLY A 23 3.26 6.00 -0.31
N GLY A 24 3.33 7.09 0.45
CA GLY A 24 4.58 7.59 1.02
C GLY A 24 5.23 6.61 2.01
N LEU A 25 4.42 5.98 2.88
CA LEU A 25 4.92 4.97 3.81
C LEU A 25 5.40 3.71 3.08
N LEU A 26 4.69 3.25 2.03
CA LEU A 26 5.14 2.14 1.20
C LEU A 26 6.48 2.46 0.52
N MET A 27 6.64 3.68 0.00
CA MET A 27 7.93 4.10 -0.55
C MET A 27 9.05 4.06 0.49
N ALA A 28 8.79 4.50 1.73
CA ALA A 28 9.76 4.41 2.82
C ALA A 28 10.11 2.94 3.16
N HIS A 29 9.12 2.06 3.23
CA HIS A 29 9.33 0.61 3.47
C HIS A 29 10.08 -0.08 2.32
N GLY A 30 9.78 0.30 1.08
CA GLY A 30 10.43 -0.23 -0.11
C GLY A 30 11.87 0.25 -0.20
N GLN A 31 12.14 1.52 0.14
CA GLN A 31 13.48 2.09 0.10
C GLN A 31 14.45 1.34 1.03
N GLN A 32 13.99 0.92 2.21
CA GLN A 32 14.77 0.11 3.14
C GLN A 32 15.15 -1.27 2.58
N LYS A 33 14.41 -1.78 1.58
CA LYS A 33 14.64 -3.06 0.92
C LYS A 33 15.51 -2.95 -0.34
N THR A 34 16.03 -1.76 -0.64
CA THR A 34 16.99 -1.54 -1.74
C THR A 34 18.43 -1.75 -1.27
N GLY A 35 19.36 -1.91 -2.23
CA GLY A 35 20.80 -1.97 -1.94
C GLY A 35 21.15 -3.03 -0.89
N ALA A 36 21.78 -2.59 0.20
CA ALA A 36 22.20 -3.47 1.29
C ALA A 36 21.04 -4.18 2.02
N GLY A 37 19.82 -3.64 1.96
CA GLY A 37 18.65 -4.25 2.59
C GLY A 37 18.03 -5.40 1.79
N PHE A 38 18.36 -5.52 0.49
CA PHE A 38 17.71 -6.48 -0.40
C PHE A 38 18.06 -7.94 -0.06
N ALA A 39 19.34 -8.24 0.11
CA ALA A 39 19.78 -9.62 0.37
C ALA A 39 19.29 -10.17 1.72
N PRO A 40 19.42 -9.45 2.85
CA PRO A 40 18.86 -9.90 4.13
C PRO A 40 17.34 -10.11 4.08
N PHE A 41 16.62 -9.24 3.37
CA PHE A 41 15.18 -9.37 3.20
C PHE A 41 14.81 -10.61 2.37
N ALA A 42 15.55 -10.89 1.30
CA ALA A 42 15.37 -12.09 0.49
C ALA A 42 15.62 -13.38 1.27
N ASP A 43 16.67 -13.40 2.10
CA ASP A 43 16.99 -14.54 2.96
C ASP A 43 15.93 -14.75 4.05
N TRP A 44 15.42 -13.66 4.63
CA TRP A 44 14.31 -13.70 5.57
C TRP A 44 13.04 -14.27 4.92
N LEU A 45 12.65 -13.80 3.74
CA LEU A 45 11.51 -14.37 3.00
C LEU A 45 11.71 -15.86 2.69
N ALA A 46 12.92 -16.28 2.29
CA ALA A 46 13.22 -17.68 2.04
C ALA A 46 13.08 -18.55 3.31
N SER A 47 13.42 -18.02 4.49
CA SER A 47 13.22 -18.69 5.78
C SER A 47 11.75 -18.87 6.14
N LEU A 48 10.86 -18.01 5.61
CA LEU A 48 9.40 -18.10 5.77
C LEU A 48 8.73 -19.02 4.74
N GLY A 49 9.52 -19.66 3.86
CA GLY A 49 9.03 -20.59 2.83
C GLY A 49 8.82 -19.97 1.45
N PHE A 50 9.05 -18.66 1.28
CA PHE A 50 8.98 -18.00 -0.03
C PHE A 50 10.24 -18.30 -0.85
N ARG A 51 10.21 -19.39 -1.63
CA ARG A 51 11.33 -19.82 -2.47
C ARG A 51 10.99 -19.68 -3.95
N PRO A 52 11.86 -19.05 -4.79
CA PRO A 52 13.12 -18.39 -4.43
C PRO A 52 12.94 -17.05 -3.69
N GLY A 53 13.67 -16.81 -2.59
CA GLY A 53 13.50 -15.60 -1.77
C GLY A 53 13.78 -14.29 -2.51
N ARG A 54 14.80 -14.28 -3.37
CA ARG A 54 15.15 -13.10 -4.20
C ARG A 54 14.04 -12.71 -5.17
N PHE A 55 13.27 -13.67 -5.67
CA PHE A 55 12.12 -13.40 -6.55
C PHE A 55 11.03 -12.66 -5.76
N TRP A 56 10.61 -13.21 -4.62
CA TRP A 56 9.59 -12.59 -3.79
C TRP A 56 10.03 -11.26 -3.18
N ALA A 57 11.32 -11.12 -2.84
CA ALA A 57 11.89 -9.85 -2.40
C ALA A 57 11.78 -8.77 -3.48
N ALA A 58 12.08 -9.12 -4.74
CA ALA A 58 11.92 -8.19 -5.87
C ALA A 58 10.45 -7.81 -6.09
N VAL A 59 9.53 -8.78 -6.02
CA VAL A 59 8.09 -8.52 -6.13
C VAL A 59 7.63 -7.53 -5.05
N VAL A 60 7.95 -7.78 -3.77
CA VAL A 60 7.58 -6.89 -2.66
C VAL A 60 8.22 -5.51 -2.82
N LEU A 61 9.51 -5.45 -3.16
CA LEU A 61 10.21 -4.18 -3.37
C LEU A 61 9.54 -3.34 -4.46
N VAL A 62 9.23 -3.96 -5.61
CA VAL A 62 8.56 -3.28 -6.72
C VAL A 62 7.16 -2.83 -6.30
N THR A 63 6.38 -3.70 -5.65
CA THR A 63 5.04 -3.34 -5.19
C THR A 63 5.05 -2.17 -4.21
N GLU A 64 5.97 -2.15 -3.26
CA GLU A 64 6.05 -1.07 -2.27
C GLU A 64 6.56 0.24 -2.86
N LEU A 65 7.65 0.21 -3.65
CA LEU A 65 8.19 1.43 -4.25
C LEU A 65 7.32 1.96 -5.39
N LEU A 66 7.10 1.13 -6.41
CA LEU A 66 6.36 1.55 -7.61
C LEU A 66 4.87 1.70 -7.31
N GLY A 67 4.30 0.78 -6.53
CA GLY A 67 2.91 0.91 -6.08
C GLY A 67 2.71 2.13 -5.19
N GLY A 68 3.68 2.45 -4.32
CA GLY A 68 3.65 3.69 -3.55
C GLY A 68 3.62 4.94 -4.43
N VAL A 69 4.49 5.03 -5.44
CA VAL A 69 4.50 6.14 -6.41
C VAL A 69 3.18 6.23 -7.16
N PHE A 70 2.65 5.11 -7.66
CA PHE A 70 1.39 5.07 -8.40
C PHE A 70 0.22 5.52 -7.52
N LEU A 71 0.21 5.10 -6.25
CA LEU A 71 -0.82 5.49 -5.31
C LEU A 71 -0.78 7.00 -5.03
N VAL A 72 0.40 7.56 -4.71
CA VAL A 72 0.55 9.02 -4.49
C VAL A 72 0.11 9.82 -5.73
N ALA A 73 0.51 9.38 -6.93
CA ALA A 73 0.10 10.00 -8.18
C ALA A 73 -1.40 9.82 -8.49
N GLY A 74 -2.06 8.84 -7.86
CA GLY A 74 -3.44 8.49 -8.17
C GLY A 74 -3.55 7.92 -9.58
N LEU A 75 -2.62 7.02 -9.91
CA LEU A 75 -2.51 6.33 -11.19
C LEU A 75 -2.88 4.86 -11.01
N LEU A 76 -3.78 4.37 -11.85
CA LEU A 76 -4.35 3.02 -11.80
C LEU A 76 -4.80 2.67 -10.38
N THR A 77 -5.46 3.61 -9.69
CA THR A 77 -5.61 3.56 -8.21
C THR A 77 -6.23 2.25 -7.74
N HIS A 78 -7.31 1.79 -8.39
CA HIS A 78 -7.98 0.53 -8.06
C HIS A 78 -7.05 -0.66 -8.20
N PHE A 79 -6.32 -0.74 -9.32
CA PHE A 79 -5.39 -1.84 -9.57
C PHE A 79 -4.21 -1.81 -8.60
N THR A 80 -3.61 -0.64 -8.40
CA THR A 80 -2.52 -0.44 -7.44
C THR A 80 -2.96 -0.81 -6.03
N ALA A 81 -4.15 -0.37 -5.60
CA ALA A 81 -4.74 -0.68 -4.31
C ALA A 81 -5.03 -2.19 -4.15
N LEU A 82 -5.51 -2.88 -5.20
CA LEU A 82 -5.73 -4.32 -5.19
C LEU A 82 -4.42 -5.09 -4.97
N VAL A 83 -3.35 -4.73 -5.68
CA VAL A 83 -2.04 -5.39 -5.55
C VAL A 83 -1.46 -5.17 -4.15
N ILE A 84 -1.55 -3.94 -3.62
CA ILE A 84 -1.13 -3.61 -2.25
C ILE A 84 -1.95 -4.41 -1.23
N ALA A 85 -3.29 -4.42 -1.37
CA ALA A 85 -4.16 -5.17 -0.48
C ALA A 85 -3.82 -6.67 -0.48
N PHE A 86 -3.54 -7.24 -1.65
CA PHE A 86 -3.10 -8.63 -1.76
C PHE A 86 -1.77 -8.88 -1.03
N GLN A 87 -0.77 -8.01 -1.21
CA GLN A 87 0.50 -8.12 -0.49
C GLN A 87 0.29 -8.14 1.03
N PHE A 88 -0.49 -7.20 1.58
CA PHE A 88 -0.71 -7.13 3.03
C PHE A 88 -1.60 -8.27 3.53
N ALA A 89 -2.54 -8.78 2.73
CA ALA A 89 -3.28 -10.00 3.06
C ALA A 89 -2.33 -11.20 3.22
N VAL A 90 -1.36 -11.37 2.31
CA VAL A 90 -0.34 -12.41 2.43
C VAL A 90 0.49 -12.22 3.71
N ILE A 91 0.85 -10.99 4.05
CA ILE A 91 1.59 -10.71 5.29
C ILE A 91 0.75 -11.10 6.52
N LEU A 92 -0.51 -10.68 6.59
CA LEU A 92 -1.43 -10.92 7.71
C LEU A 92 -1.81 -12.39 7.91
N VAL A 93 -1.72 -13.22 6.86
CA VAL A 93 -2.11 -14.63 6.90
C VAL A 93 -0.89 -15.54 7.02
N TRP A 94 0.22 -15.22 6.36
CA TRP A 94 1.37 -16.11 6.22
C TRP A 94 2.60 -15.67 7.00
N VAL A 95 2.92 -14.38 6.99
CA VAL A 95 4.19 -13.86 7.56
C VAL A 95 4.02 -13.52 9.04
N LYS A 96 2.95 -12.81 9.37
CA LYS A 96 2.54 -12.47 10.74
C LYS A 96 1.07 -12.85 10.91
N PRO A 97 0.77 -14.16 11.05
CA PRO A 97 -0.62 -14.62 11.12
C PRO A 97 -1.34 -13.91 12.26
N PHE A 98 -2.42 -13.18 11.98
CA PHE A 98 -3.12 -12.34 12.97
C PHE A 98 -3.60 -13.13 14.21
N TRP A 99 -3.75 -14.46 14.07
CA TRP A 99 -4.15 -15.38 15.13
C TRP A 99 -2.98 -15.92 15.98
N ARG A 100 -1.73 -15.59 15.64
CA ARG A 100 -0.50 -16.06 16.34
C ARG A 100 0.43 -14.93 16.73
N ALA A 101 0.48 -13.86 15.94
CA ALA A 101 1.31 -12.70 16.21
C ALA A 101 0.62 -11.75 17.20
N PRO A 102 1.39 -11.02 18.05
CA PRO A 102 0.81 -9.97 18.87
C PRO A 102 0.20 -8.87 17.98
N LEU A 103 -0.81 -8.16 18.49
CA LEU A 103 -1.40 -7.04 17.74
C LEU A 103 -0.39 -5.89 17.61
N THR A 104 0.25 -5.51 18.72
CA THR A 104 1.16 -4.35 18.81
C THR A 104 2.57 -4.76 19.22
N GLY A 105 3.53 -3.84 19.09
CA GLY A 105 4.91 -4.04 19.51
C GLY A 105 5.76 -4.80 18.49
N ASN A 106 6.87 -5.38 18.95
CA ASN A 106 7.81 -6.05 18.04
C ASN A 106 7.17 -7.29 17.40
N GLY A 107 7.14 -7.34 16.07
CA GLY A 107 6.43 -8.37 15.32
C GLY A 107 4.91 -8.19 15.26
N GLY A 108 4.38 -7.06 15.74
CA GLY A 108 2.97 -6.72 15.67
C GLY A 108 2.43 -6.64 14.24
N TRP A 109 1.13 -6.92 14.08
CA TRP A 109 0.43 -6.87 12.79
C TRP A 109 -0.46 -5.63 12.62
N GLU A 110 -0.50 -4.71 13.60
CA GLU A 110 -1.31 -3.48 13.53
C GLU A 110 -1.01 -2.61 12.30
N LEU A 111 0.27 -2.40 11.97
CA LEU A 111 0.65 -1.59 10.81
C LEU A 111 0.25 -2.27 9.50
N ASP A 112 0.46 -3.58 9.42
CA ASP A 112 0.09 -4.38 8.25
C ASP A 112 -1.44 -4.35 8.03
N LEU A 113 -2.23 -4.35 9.12
CA LEU A 113 -3.68 -4.16 9.06
C LEU A 113 -4.05 -2.77 8.56
N LEU A 114 -3.39 -1.72 9.03
CA LEU A 114 -3.67 -0.35 8.59
C LEU A 114 -3.37 -0.17 7.10
N PHE A 115 -2.28 -0.76 6.60
CA PHE A 115 -1.99 -0.78 5.16
C PHE A 115 -3.05 -1.55 4.38
N PHE A 116 -3.45 -2.73 4.86
CA PHE A 116 -4.49 -3.52 4.22
C PHE A 116 -5.83 -2.77 4.17
N ALA A 117 -6.28 -2.21 5.30
CA ALA A 117 -7.52 -1.45 5.40
C ALA A 117 -7.49 -0.17 4.55
N GLY A 118 -6.36 0.54 4.53
CA GLY A 118 -6.15 1.72 3.69
C GLY A 118 -6.21 1.37 2.20
N ALA A 119 -5.56 0.28 1.80
CA ALA A 119 -5.62 -0.23 0.43
C ALA A 119 -7.04 -0.66 0.04
N LEU A 120 -7.77 -1.38 0.89
CA LEU A 120 -9.18 -1.72 0.63
C LEU A 120 -10.07 -0.48 0.51
N THR A 121 -9.83 0.53 1.36
CA THR A 121 -10.56 1.80 1.27
C THR A 121 -10.36 2.42 -0.11
N LEU A 122 -9.12 2.51 -0.59
CA LEU A 122 -8.81 3.05 -1.92
C LEU A 122 -9.30 2.17 -3.07
N LEU A 123 -9.33 0.85 -2.86
CA LEU A 123 -9.91 -0.10 -3.82
C LEU A 123 -11.41 0.09 -4.00
N PHE A 124 -12.14 0.51 -2.97
CA PHE A 124 -13.61 0.67 -3.04
C PHE A 124 -14.07 2.12 -3.22
N THR A 125 -13.23 3.10 -2.89
CA THR A 125 -13.58 4.54 -2.99
C THR A 125 -12.91 5.24 -4.16
N GLY A 126 -11.96 4.58 -4.81
CA GLY A 126 -11.20 5.12 -5.93
C GLY A 126 -10.20 6.22 -5.56
N ALA A 127 -9.89 7.08 -6.53
CA ALA A 127 -8.72 7.95 -6.48
C ALA A 127 -8.95 9.32 -5.81
N GLY A 128 -10.19 9.80 -5.74
CA GLY A 128 -10.51 11.12 -5.19
C GLY A 128 -9.83 12.28 -5.92
N ALA A 129 -9.57 13.38 -5.21
CA ALA A 129 -9.06 14.62 -5.76
C ALA A 129 -7.61 14.50 -6.25
N TYR A 130 -7.25 15.29 -7.26
CA TYR A 130 -5.89 15.40 -7.85
C TYR A 130 -5.27 14.07 -8.30
N ALA A 131 -6.10 13.09 -8.69
CA ALA A 131 -5.62 11.83 -9.26
C ALA A 131 -5.35 11.98 -10.75
N LEU A 132 -4.25 11.39 -11.23
CA LEU A 132 -3.97 11.31 -12.67
C LEU A 132 -4.98 10.42 -13.41
N ASP A 133 -5.64 9.49 -12.72
CA ASP A 133 -6.74 8.69 -13.27
C ASP A 133 -7.84 9.57 -13.90
N ALA A 134 -8.16 10.71 -13.26
CA ALA A 134 -9.14 11.66 -13.76
C ALA A 134 -8.68 12.39 -15.04
N ALA A 135 -7.38 12.64 -15.18
CA ALA A 135 -6.81 13.28 -16.36
C ALA A 135 -6.67 12.31 -17.56
N LEU A 136 -6.60 11.00 -17.29
CA LEU A 136 -6.43 9.96 -18.29
C LEU A 136 -7.74 9.24 -18.68
N PHE A 137 -8.90 9.73 -18.20
CA PHE A 137 -10.22 9.05 -18.34
C PHE A 137 -10.23 7.59 -17.86
N LEU A 138 -9.34 7.23 -16.93
CA LEU A 138 -9.33 5.92 -16.28
C LEU A 138 -10.42 5.90 -15.21
N ILE A 139 -11.68 5.90 -15.63
CA ILE A 139 -12.83 5.88 -14.74
C ILE A 139 -13.11 4.42 -14.37
N PHE A 140 -12.61 4.00 -13.22
CA PHE A 140 -13.19 2.88 -12.47
C PHE A 140 -13.83 3.52 -11.22
N PHE A 141 -15.10 3.20 -11.00
CA PHE A 141 -16.03 3.86 -10.08
C PHE A 141 -15.75 3.50 -8.62
#